data_AF-A0A0D2GUQ1-F1
#
_entry.id   AF-A0A0D2GUQ1-F1
#
_cell.length_a   1.000
_cell.length_b   1.000
_cell.length_c   1.000
_cell.angle_alpha   90.00
_cell.angle_beta   90.00
_cell.angle_gamma   90.00
#
_symmetry.space_group_name_H-M   'P 1'
#
loop_
_entity.id
_entity.type
_entity.pdbx_description
1 polymer ?
#
loop_
_entity_poly.entity_id
_entity_poly.type
_entity_poly.pdbx_seq_one_letter_code
_entity_poly.pdbx_strand_id
1 'polypeptide(L)'
;MDRRFNELLANWGRVQNPVLVYTPDPKEIEDWEKSLPYKLEDVFDFTAGLGEKEVAAREGDLSTVQRIFDQLRGTPFGDYWISHSASIVFNAVRNRQRASTKYLLNQGSYPSDFLAKIAADNNDQALLELFLRHGWDINEQLKWSTPPTFEIKSYF
;
A
#
# COMPACT_ATOMS: atom_id res chain seq x y z
N MET A 1 -1.70 -42.51 11.94
CA MET A 1 -1.58 -41.05 12.09
C MET A 1 -1.59 -40.77 13.59
N ASP A 2 -0.52 -40.17 14.12
CA ASP A 2 -0.24 -40.17 15.56
C ASP A 2 -1.08 -39.14 16.31
N ARG A 3 -1.78 -39.58 17.37
CA ARG A 3 -2.70 -38.75 18.17
C ARG A 3 -2.01 -37.50 18.72
N ARG A 4 -0.73 -37.64 19.04
CA ARG A 4 0.14 -36.57 19.54
C ARG A 4 0.44 -35.48 18.49
N PHE A 5 0.48 -35.86 17.20
CA PHE A 5 0.69 -34.92 16.09
C PHE A 5 -0.56 -34.08 15.82
N ASN A 6 -1.75 -34.67 15.92
CA ASN A 6 -3.02 -33.96 15.80
C ASN A 6 -3.27 -33.01 16.99
N GLU A 7 -2.90 -33.42 18.21
CA GLU A 7 -2.95 -32.55 19.40
C GLU A 7 -1.96 -31.37 19.30
N LEU A 8 -0.78 -31.58 18.70
CA LEU A 8 0.19 -30.51 18.43
C LEU A 8 -0.31 -29.51 17.37
N LEU A 9 -0.93 -29.97 16.27
CA LEU A 9 -1.54 -29.09 15.27
C LEU A 9 -2.72 -28.27 15.83
N ALA A 10 -3.57 -28.90 16.64
CA ALA A 10 -4.69 -28.23 17.30
C ALA A 10 -4.23 -27.16 18.30
N ASN A 11 -3.13 -27.42 19.02
CA ASN A 11 -2.52 -26.43 19.92
C ASN A 11 -1.70 -25.37 19.14
N TRP A 12 -1.07 -25.71 18.02
CA TRP A 12 -0.32 -24.77 17.19
C TRP A 12 -1.21 -23.65 16.64
N GLY A 13 -2.45 -23.97 16.25
CA GLY A 13 -3.45 -22.97 15.82
C GLY A 13 -3.90 -22.01 16.91
N ARG A 14 -3.87 -22.42 18.20
CA ARG A 14 -4.24 -21.57 19.35
C ARG A 14 -3.09 -20.73 19.88
N VAL A 15 -1.85 -21.20 19.74
CA VAL A 15 -0.66 -20.53 20.31
C VAL A 15 -0.13 -19.42 19.39
N GLN A 16 -0.31 -19.54 18.06
CA GLN A 16 0.19 -18.54 17.11
C GLN A 16 -0.79 -17.43 16.75
N ASN A 17 -2.07 -17.53 17.13
CA ASN A 17 -3.04 -16.48 16.87
C ASN A 17 -3.82 -16.12 18.16
N PRO A 18 -3.26 -15.27 19.04
CA PRO A 18 -3.94 -14.84 20.26
C PRO A 18 -5.06 -13.80 19.98
N VAL A 19 -5.35 -13.51 18.71
CA VAL A 19 -6.58 -12.82 18.35
C VAL A 19 -7.69 -13.85 18.48
N LEU A 20 -8.30 -13.94 19.67
CA LEU A 20 -9.72 -14.28 19.77
C LEU A 20 -10.39 -13.37 18.73
N VAL A 21 -10.77 -13.94 17.58
CA VAL A 21 -11.57 -13.23 16.60
C VAL A 21 -12.88 -12.99 17.31
N TYR A 22 -12.95 -11.84 17.98
CA TYR A 22 -14.16 -11.32 18.56
C TYR A 22 -15.16 -11.24 17.41
N THR A 23 -16.13 -12.15 17.43
CA THR A 23 -17.34 -12.06 16.63
C THR A 23 -18.32 -11.28 17.48
N PRO A 24 -18.45 -9.95 17.27
CA PRO A 24 -19.48 -9.16 17.95
C PRO A 24 -20.85 -9.78 17.70
N ASP A 25 -21.72 -9.74 18.70
CA ASP A 25 -23.09 -10.16 18.49
C ASP A 25 -23.80 -9.20 17.50
N PRO A 26 -24.86 -9.64 16.79
CA PRO A 26 -25.51 -8.79 15.79
C PRO A 26 -25.98 -7.42 16.29
N LYS A 27 -26.30 -7.32 17.58
CA LYS A 27 -26.76 -6.09 18.22
C LYS A 27 -25.57 -5.18 18.56
N GLU A 28 -24.43 -5.73 18.96
CA GLU A 28 -23.18 -4.97 19.11
C GLU A 28 -22.72 -4.38 17.77
N ILE A 29 -22.88 -5.12 16.66
CA ILE A 29 -22.62 -4.60 15.31
C ILE A 29 -23.57 -3.44 14.98
N GLU A 30 -24.87 -3.61 15.26
CA GLU A 30 -25.88 -2.58 14.98
C GLU A 30 -25.68 -1.31 15.84
N ASP A 31 -25.33 -1.47 17.12
CA ASP A 31 -25.03 -0.38 18.02
C ASP A 31 -23.71 0.32 17.62
N TRP A 32 -22.71 -0.45 17.18
CA TRP A 32 -21.48 0.10 16.63
C TRP A 32 -21.75 0.89 15.35
N GLU A 33 -22.50 0.34 14.38
CA GLU A 33 -22.92 1.02 13.16
C GLU A 33 -23.68 2.32 13.45
N LYS A 34 -24.59 2.33 14.44
CA LYS A 34 -25.30 3.53 14.89
C LYS A 34 -24.40 4.54 15.61
N SER A 35 -23.33 4.07 16.25
CA SER A 35 -22.34 4.92 16.92
C SER A 35 -21.37 5.57 15.94
N LEU A 36 -21.25 5.03 14.73
CA LEU A 36 -20.43 5.63 13.70
C LEU A 36 -21.06 6.97 13.28
N PRO A 37 -20.27 8.04 13.14
CA PRO A 37 -20.78 9.33 12.66
C PRO A 37 -21.14 9.31 11.16
N TYR A 38 -21.17 8.13 10.53
CA TYR A 38 -21.38 7.91 9.10
C TYR A 38 -22.02 6.54 8.86
N LYS A 39 -22.59 6.36 7.67
CA LYS A 39 -23.17 5.08 7.29
C LYS A 39 -22.09 4.12 6.81
N LEU A 40 -22.22 2.85 7.18
CA LEU A 40 -21.30 1.79 6.73
C LEU A 40 -21.32 1.64 5.20
N GLU A 41 -22.48 1.91 4.58
CA GLU A 41 -22.69 1.98 3.13
C GLU A 41 -21.67 2.91 2.45
N ASP A 42 -21.43 4.10 3.03
CA ASP A 42 -20.50 5.09 2.50
C ASP A 42 -19.05 4.61 2.61
N VAL A 43 -18.74 3.78 3.61
CA VAL A 43 -17.42 3.13 3.75
C VAL A 43 -17.27 1.95 2.79
N PHE A 44 -18.34 1.20 2.53
CA PHE A 44 -18.28 0.04 1.63
C PHE A 44 -18.19 0.45 0.16
N ASP A 45 -18.97 1.41 -0.31
CA ASP A 45 -18.81 1.99 -1.66
C ASP A 45 -17.42 2.59 -1.85
N PHE A 46 -16.93 3.23 -0.78
CA PHE A 46 -15.57 3.73 -0.71
C PHE A 46 -14.53 2.61 -0.86
N THR A 47 -14.70 1.46 -0.18
CA THR A 47 -13.82 0.29 -0.33
C THR A 47 -13.90 -0.35 -1.72
N ALA A 48 -15.05 -0.32 -2.38
CA ALA A 48 -15.18 -0.78 -3.76
C ALA A 48 -14.36 0.08 -4.73
N GLY A 49 -14.36 1.41 -4.52
CA GLY A 49 -13.47 2.33 -5.22
C GLY A 49 -11.97 2.05 -4.97
N LEU A 50 -11.61 1.38 -3.87
CA LEU A 50 -10.23 0.96 -3.60
C LEU A 50 -9.74 -0.13 -4.56
N GLY A 51 -10.63 -1.01 -5.02
CA GLY A 51 -10.28 -2.02 -6.02
C GLY A 51 -10.00 -1.39 -7.38
N GLU A 52 -10.87 -0.46 -7.81
CA GLU A 52 -10.73 0.23 -9.10
C GLU A 52 -9.42 1.02 -9.18
N LYS A 53 -9.07 1.77 -8.13
CA LYS A 53 -7.83 2.58 -8.13
C LYS A 53 -6.56 1.73 -8.21
N GLU A 54 -6.55 0.53 -7.62
CA GLU A 54 -5.39 -0.37 -7.70
C GLU A 54 -5.22 -0.91 -9.13
N VAL A 55 -6.32 -1.29 -9.78
CA VAL A 55 -6.32 -1.72 -11.18
C VAL A 55 -5.88 -0.57 -12.09
N ALA A 56 -6.45 0.61 -11.92
CA ALA A 56 -6.09 1.80 -12.70
C ALA A 56 -4.60 2.16 -12.55
N ALA A 57 -4.07 2.11 -11.32
CA ALA A 57 -2.66 2.37 -11.07
C ALA A 57 -1.73 1.32 -11.66
N ARG A 58 -2.13 0.04 -11.64
CA ARG A 58 -1.40 -1.06 -12.29
C ARG A 58 -1.35 -0.87 -13.81
N GLU A 59 -2.47 -0.45 -14.40
CA GLU A 59 -2.65 -0.33 -15.86
C GLU A 59 -2.16 1.01 -16.42
N GLY A 60 -1.87 1.98 -15.56
CA GLY A 60 -1.41 3.30 -15.97
C GLY A 60 -2.54 4.24 -16.41
N ASP A 61 -3.79 3.92 -16.05
CA ASP A 61 -4.95 4.77 -16.28
C ASP A 61 -4.92 5.96 -15.30
N LEU A 62 -4.12 6.96 -15.65
CA LEU A 62 -3.96 8.19 -14.87
C LEU A 62 -5.29 8.92 -14.70
N SER A 63 -6.17 8.93 -15.72
CA SER A 63 -7.47 9.59 -15.65
C SER A 63 -8.35 9.01 -14.55
N THR A 64 -8.42 7.68 -14.46
CA THR A 64 -9.19 7.01 -13.42
C THR A 64 -8.55 7.19 -12.04
N VAL A 65 -7.22 7.12 -11.94
CA VAL A 65 -6.52 7.42 -10.67
C VAL A 65 -6.83 8.84 -10.19
N GLN A 66 -6.75 9.83 -11.08
CA GLN A 66 -7.05 11.23 -10.77
C GLN A 66 -8.49 11.44 -10.34
N ARG A 67 -9.44 10.90 -11.11
CA ARG A 67 -10.88 10.97 -10.81
C ARG A 67 -11.17 10.41 -9.42
N ILE A 68 -10.61 9.25 -9.09
CA ILE A 68 -10.83 8.64 -7.77
C ILE A 68 -10.24 9.53 -6.67
N PHE A 69 -9.02 10.04 -6.83
CA PHE A 69 -8.43 10.94 -5.82
C PHE A 69 -9.20 12.26 -5.67
N ASP A 70 -9.74 12.80 -6.75
CA ASP A 70 -10.60 13.99 -6.69
C ASP A 70 -11.90 13.71 -5.93
N GLN A 71 -12.50 12.54 -6.16
CA GLN A 71 -13.65 12.06 -5.38
C GLN A 71 -13.28 11.86 -3.91
N LEU A 72 -12.11 11.25 -3.62
CA LEU A 72 -11.61 11.04 -2.25
C LEU A 72 -11.50 12.37 -1.50
N ARG A 73 -10.92 13.41 -2.10
CA ARG A 73 -10.79 14.73 -1.46
C ARG A 73 -12.13 15.38 -1.12
N GLY A 74 -13.19 15.04 -1.86
CA GLY A 74 -14.55 15.50 -1.56
C GLY A 74 -15.18 14.81 -0.34
N THR A 75 -14.55 13.78 0.21
CA THR A 75 -15.05 13.03 1.37
C THR A 75 -14.43 13.52 2.68
N PRO A 76 -15.12 13.35 3.84
CA PRO A 76 -14.57 13.66 5.15
C PRO A 76 -13.27 12.91 5.50
N PHE A 77 -12.95 11.84 4.76
CA PHE A 77 -11.80 10.97 5.00
C PHE A 77 -10.74 11.07 3.90
N GLY A 78 -10.87 12.01 2.97
CA GLY A 78 -10.00 12.10 1.80
C GLY A 78 -8.52 12.06 2.16
N ASP A 79 -8.11 12.87 3.13
CA ASP A 79 -6.71 12.95 3.58
C ASP A 79 -6.20 11.62 4.15
N TYR A 80 -7.00 10.95 4.98
CA TYR A 80 -6.65 9.64 5.54
C TYR A 80 -6.43 8.63 4.41
N TRP A 81 -7.33 8.57 3.44
CA TRP A 81 -7.24 7.55 2.39
C TRP A 81 -6.19 7.84 1.33
N ILE A 82 -5.94 9.12 1.07
CA ILE A 82 -4.85 9.58 0.21
C ILE A 82 -3.51 9.24 0.85
N SER A 83 -3.34 9.48 2.16
CA SER A 83 -2.09 9.15 2.86
C SER A 83 -1.84 7.64 2.99
N HIS A 84 -2.89 6.82 3.04
CA HIS A 84 -2.80 5.34 3.14
C HIS A 84 -2.82 4.63 1.78
N SER A 85 -2.55 5.34 0.68
CA SER A 85 -2.56 4.78 -0.69
C SER A 85 -1.32 3.95 -1.07
N ALA A 86 -0.62 3.36 -0.09
CA ALA A 86 0.64 2.64 -0.29
C ALA A 86 0.53 1.51 -1.33
N SER A 87 -0.58 0.76 -1.34
CA SER A 87 -0.82 -0.30 -2.33
C SER A 87 -0.92 0.22 -3.76
N ILE A 88 -1.50 1.41 -3.94
CA ILE A 88 -1.65 2.05 -5.26
C ILE A 88 -0.28 2.45 -5.81
N VAL A 89 0.54 3.12 -4.98
CA VAL A 89 1.89 3.56 -5.39
C VAL A 89 2.74 2.34 -5.72
N PHE A 90 2.67 1.29 -4.89
CA PHE A 90 3.33 0.03 -5.18
C PHE A 90 2.94 -0.54 -6.55
N ASN A 91 1.63 -0.60 -6.86
CA ASN A 91 1.17 -1.09 -8.15
C ASN A 91 1.66 -0.23 -9.32
N ALA A 92 1.61 1.11 -9.18
CA ALA A 92 2.12 2.00 -10.21
C ALA A 92 3.63 1.81 -10.45
N VAL A 93 4.43 1.74 -9.38
CA VAL A 93 5.90 1.58 -9.45
C VAL A 93 6.27 0.21 -10.02
N ARG A 94 5.66 -0.86 -9.50
CA ARG A 94 5.91 -2.24 -9.94
C ARG A 94 5.64 -2.42 -11.43
N ASN A 95 4.63 -1.74 -11.95
CA ASN A 95 4.23 -1.81 -13.35
C ASN A 95 4.80 -0.64 -14.20
N ARG A 96 5.78 0.10 -13.66
CA ARG A 96 6.51 1.17 -14.38
C ARG A 96 5.60 2.29 -14.90
N GLN A 97 4.49 2.55 -14.21
CA GLN A 97 3.52 3.57 -14.54
C GLN A 97 3.97 4.92 -13.99
N ARG A 98 4.93 5.54 -14.71
CA ARG A 98 5.63 6.75 -14.28
C ARG A 98 4.70 7.95 -14.08
N ALA A 99 3.71 8.13 -14.96
CA ALA A 99 2.78 9.24 -14.87
C ALA A 99 1.89 9.13 -13.62
N SER A 100 1.32 7.94 -13.36
CA SER A 100 0.55 7.65 -12.15
C SER A 100 1.40 7.75 -10.90
N THR A 101 2.64 7.24 -10.93
CA THR A 101 3.56 7.36 -9.79
C THR A 101 3.85 8.83 -9.47
N LYS A 102 4.18 9.64 -10.48
CA LYS A 102 4.42 11.08 -10.30
C LYS A 102 3.20 11.78 -9.72
N TYR A 103 2.01 11.46 -10.21
CA TYR A 103 0.78 12.01 -9.66
C TYR A 103 0.64 11.67 -8.18
N LEU A 104 0.78 10.39 -7.81
CA LEU A 104 0.61 9.93 -6.42
C LEU A 104 1.65 10.54 -5.47
N LEU A 105 2.90 10.67 -5.90
CA LEU A 105 3.93 11.36 -5.11
C LEU A 105 3.59 12.85 -4.90
N ASN A 106 3.03 13.53 -5.91
CA ASN A 106 2.50 14.88 -5.76
C ASN A 106 1.29 14.96 -4.81
N GLN A 107 0.60 13.86 -4.55
CA GLN A 107 -0.49 13.79 -3.56
C GLN A 107 0.01 13.58 -2.13
N GLY A 108 1.32 13.55 -1.90
CA GLY A 108 1.92 13.37 -0.59
C GLY A 108 2.29 11.92 -0.26
N SER A 109 2.15 10.99 -1.20
CA SER A 109 2.78 9.67 -1.04
C SER A 109 4.30 9.82 -0.99
N TYR A 110 4.96 9.03 -0.13
CA TYR A 110 6.41 9.06 0.03
C TYR A 110 7.10 7.93 -0.74
N PRO A 111 8.20 8.20 -1.46
CA PRO A 111 9.01 7.17 -2.10
C PRO A 111 9.83 6.42 -1.04
N SER A 112 9.30 5.28 -0.57
CA SER A 112 10.01 4.45 0.39
C SER A 112 11.15 3.63 -0.25
N ASP A 113 12.10 3.21 0.57
CA ASP A 113 13.18 2.27 0.22
C ASP A 113 12.70 1.05 -0.56
N PHE A 114 11.54 0.51 -0.14
CA PHE A 114 10.93 -0.64 -0.82
C PHE A 114 10.56 -0.33 -2.27
N LEU A 115 10.00 0.85 -2.55
CA LEU A 115 9.66 1.29 -3.91
C LEU A 115 10.92 1.57 -4.73
N ALA A 116 11.93 2.21 -4.13
CA ALA A 116 13.21 2.48 -4.76
C ALA A 116 13.91 1.17 -5.20
N LYS A 117 13.88 0.14 -4.35
CA LYS A 117 14.38 -1.19 -4.71
C LYS A 117 13.67 -1.77 -5.92
N ILE A 118 12.34 -1.72 -5.96
CA ILE A 118 11.57 -2.22 -7.11
C ILE A 118 11.95 -1.47 -8.39
N ALA A 119 12.12 -0.15 -8.33
CA ALA A 119 12.57 0.64 -9.48
C ALA A 119 13.98 0.25 -9.93
N ALA A 120 14.89 0.03 -8.98
CA ALA A 120 16.27 -0.42 -9.26
C ALA A 120 16.32 -1.82 -9.88
N ASP A 121 15.58 -2.78 -9.32
CA ASP A 121 15.48 -4.15 -9.86
C ASP A 121 14.90 -4.15 -11.28
N ASN A 122 14.03 -3.18 -11.57
CA ASN A 122 13.47 -2.95 -12.91
C ASN A 122 14.39 -2.18 -13.87
N ASN A 123 15.54 -1.70 -13.40
CA ASN A 123 16.43 -0.76 -14.09
C ASN A 123 15.69 0.50 -14.60
N ASP A 124 14.69 0.97 -13.85
CA ASP A 124 13.87 2.13 -14.20
C ASP A 124 14.49 3.42 -13.66
N GLN A 125 15.50 3.91 -14.39
CA GLN A 125 16.22 5.15 -14.03
C GLN A 125 15.30 6.36 -13.89
N ALA A 126 14.23 6.45 -14.69
CA ALA A 126 13.32 7.58 -14.62
C ALA A 126 12.47 7.55 -13.33
N LEU A 127 12.11 6.36 -12.82
CA LEU A 127 11.46 6.24 -11.51
C LEU A 127 12.39 6.60 -10.37
N LEU A 128 13.65 6.16 -10.42
CA LEU A 128 14.65 6.52 -9.41
C LEU A 128 14.90 8.04 -9.39
N GLU A 129 15.04 8.67 -10.56
CA GLU A 129 15.16 10.13 -10.64
C GLU A 129 13.92 10.84 -10.09
N LEU A 130 12.73 10.30 -10.38
CA LEU A 130 11.48 10.82 -9.83
C LEU A 130 11.47 10.73 -8.30
N PHE A 131 11.91 9.61 -7.71
CA PHE A 131 11.98 9.44 -6.25
C PHE A 131 12.94 10.44 -5.60
N LEU A 132 14.13 10.64 -6.18
CA LEU A 132 15.10 11.62 -5.69
C LEU A 132 14.52 13.05 -5.69
N ARG A 133 13.82 13.43 -6.76
CA ARG A 133 13.12 14.73 -6.84
C ARG A 133 12.01 14.89 -5.81
N HIS A 134 11.44 13.78 -5.34
CA HIS A 134 10.42 13.74 -4.29
C HIS A 134 10.98 13.49 -2.89
N GLY A 135 12.30 13.63 -2.70
CA GLY A 135 12.94 13.62 -1.39
C GLY A 135 13.32 12.24 -0.87
N TRP A 136 13.35 11.20 -1.72
CA TRP A 136 13.97 9.93 -1.33
C TRP A 136 15.46 10.15 -1.02
N ASP A 137 15.90 9.77 0.18
CA ASP A 137 17.32 9.84 0.55
C ASP A 137 18.04 8.58 0.06
N ILE A 138 18.86 8.75 -0.98
CA ILE A 138 19.69 7.67 -1.53
C ILE A 138 20.69 7.09 -0.51
N ASN A 139 20.97 7.84 0.57
CA ASN A 139 21.91 7.42 1.61
C ASN A 139 21.20 6.69 2.75
N GLU A 140 19.87 6.72 2.84
CA GLU A 140 19.17 5.78 3.71
C GLU A 140 19.48 4.38 3.20
N GLN A 141 20.15 3.59 4.05
CA GLN A 141 20.38 2.19 3.76
C GLN A 141 19.02 1.54 3.54
N LEU A 142 18.81 1.00 2.33
CA LEU A 142 17.76 0.02 2.06
C LEU A 142 17.93 -1.09 3.11
N LYS A 143 17.19 -1.03 4.23
CA LYS A 143 17.54 -1.78 5.46
C LYS A 143 17.54 -3.31 5.33
N TRP A 144 17.23 -3.85 4.16
CA TRP A 144 17.24 -5.28 3.83
C TRP A 144 17.88 -5.58 2.45
N SER A 145 18.61 -4.64 1.85
CA SER A 145 19.23 -4.80 0.54
C SER A 145 20.53 -4.03 0.50
N THR A 146 21.62 -4.68 0.08
CA THR A 146 22.78 -3.97 -0.47
C THR A 146 22.23 -2.96 -1.49
N PRO A 147 22.46 -1.64 -1.33
CA PRO A 147 22.08 -0.72 -2.38
C PRO A 147 22.80 -1.15 -3.67
N PRO A 148 22.28 -0.84 -4.86
CA PRO A 148 23.16 -0.63 -6.00
C PRO A 148 24.00 0.61 -5.67
N THR A 149 24.91 0.47 -4.69
CA THR A 149 26.05 1.35 -4.55
C THR A 149 26.72 1.28 -5.89
N PHE A 150 26.82 2.43 -6.55
CA PHE A 150 27.70 2.65 -7.67
C PHE A 150 28.92 1.74 -7.54
N GLU A 151 29.00 0.67 -8.33
CA GLU A 151 30.30 0.12 -8.70
C GLU A 151 30.95 1.23 -9.53
N ILE A 152 31.57 2.17 -8.82
CA ILE A 152 32.69 2.90 -9.39
C ILE A 152 33.70 1.79 -9.65
N LYS A 153 33.68 1.26 -10.88
CA LYS A 153 34.82 0.53 -11.42
C LYS A 153 36.01 1.46 -11.26
N SER A 154 36.78 1.25 -10.21
CA SER A 154 38.12 1.78 -10.08
C SER A 154 38.95 1.17 -11.22
N TYR A 155 38.93 1.86 -12.36
CA TYR A 155 40.01 1.80 -13.33
C TYR A 155 41.11 2.74 -12.82
N PHE A 156 41.93 2.28 -11.88
CA PHE A 156 43.25 2.82 -11.59
C PHE A 156 44.17 1.69 -11.13
#